data_AF-A0A812Z7E2-F1
#
_entry.id   AF-A0A812Z7E2-F1
#
_cell.length_a   1.000
_cell.length_b   1.000
_cell.length_c   1.000
_cell.angle_alpha   90.00
_cell.angle_beta   90.00
_cell.angle_gamma   90.00
#
_symmetry.space_group_name_H-M   'P 1'
#
loop_
_entity.id
_entity.type
_entity.pdbx_description
1 polymer ?
#
loop_
_entity_poly.entity_id
_entity_poly.type
_entity_poly.pdbx_seq_one_letter_code
_entity_poly.pdbx_strand_id
1 'polypeptide(L)' 'MLKVRAKTLVEYKEAGWFFMSKRPIEVSPAAAMDLKGAGAQEALTALVQLLEKYSGEWSPEGLETCIKDYAGTQKA' A
#
# COMPACT_ATOMS: atom_id res chain seq x y z
N MET A 1 8.98 -8.28 5.84
CA MET A 1 9.00 -9.08 7.09
C MET A 1 8.65 -8.16 8.27
N LEU A 2 7.55 -8.41 8.99
CA LEU A 2 7.02 -7.53 10.07
C LEU A 2 7.92 -7.45 11.32
N LYS A 3 8.96 -8.27 11.39
CA LYS A 3 9.85 -8.45 12.55
C LYS A 3 10.66 -7.21 12.96
N VAL A 4 10.83 -6.19 12.12
CA VAL A 4 11.80 -5.10 12.42
C VAL A 4 11.24 -4.06 13.40
N ARG A 5 9.92 -4.00 13.64
CA ARG A 5 9.30 -2.93 14.45
C ARG A 5 8.47 -3.38 15.66
N ALA A 6 8.02 -4.64 15.71
CA ALA A 6 7.25 -5.14 16.83
C ALA A 6 8.17 -5.55 17.99
N LYS A 7 7.96 -4.95 19.17
CA LYS A 7 8.68 -5.25 20.42
C LYS A 7 8.00 -6.36 21.22
N THR A 8 6.73 -6.62 20.97
CA THR A 8 5.94 -7.65 21.65
C THR A 8 5.24 -8.60 20.67
N LEU A 9 4.87 -9.80 21.14
CA LEU A 9 4.08 -10.75 20.35
C LEU A 9 2.70 -10.19 19.99
N VAL A 10 2.13 -9.33 20.85
CA VAL A 10 0.86 -8.65 20.60
C VAL A 10 1.02 -7.67 19.44
N GLU A 11 2.05 -6.83 19.46
CA GLU A 11 2.35 -5.90 18.34
C GLU A 11 2.60 -6.64 17.02
N TYR A 12 3.24 -7.82 17.08
CA TYR A 12 3.46 -8.64 15.89
C TYR A 12 2.13 -9.15 15.30
N LYS A 13 1.23 -9.62 16.17
CA LYS A 13 -0.12 -10.05 15.77
C LYS A 13 -0.89 -8.88 15.15
N GLU A 14 -0.88 -7.72 15.77
CA GLU A 14 -1.57 -6.52 15.29
C GLU A 14 -1.02 -6.07 13.93
N ALA A 15 0.31 -6.01 13.76
CA ALA A 15 0.95 -5.61 12.52
C ALA A 15 0.72 -6.60 11.36
N GLY A 16 0.48 -7.88 11.66
CA GLY A 16 0.20 -8.93 10.67
C GLY A 16 -1.26 -9.26 10.45
N TRP A 17 -2.17 -8.71 11.26
CA TRP A 17 -3.57 -9.09 11.25
C TRP A 17 -4.22 -8.91 9.87
N PHE A 18 -3.82 -7.88 9.13
CA PHE A 18 -4.34 -7.55 7.81
C PHE A 18 -4.15 -8.66 6.74
N PHE A 19 -3.18 -9.56 6.92
CA PHE A 19 -2.99 -10.72 6.04
C PHE A 19 -4.12 -11.74 6.19
N MET A 20 -4.71 -11.84 7.39
CA MET A 20 -5.73 -12.82 7.74
C MET A 20 -7.15 -12.22 7.82
N SER A 21 -7.27 -10.89 7.80
CA SER A 21 -8.56 -10.20 7.85
C SER A 21 -9.42 -10.46 6.61
N LYS A 22 -10.71 -10.75 6.82
CA LYS A 22 -11.70 -10.77 5.75
C LYS A 22 -11.79 -9.38 5.11
N ARG A 23 -11.74 -9.31 3.78
CA ARG A 23 -11.94 -8.05 3.04
C ARG A 23 -13.43 -7.64 3.08
N PRO A 24 -13.77 -6.34 3.10
CA PRO A 24 -12.85 -5.19 3.15
C PRO A 24 -12.18 -5.05 4.52
N ILE A 25 -10.92 -4.59 4.54
CA ILE A 25 -10.22 -4.29 5.79
C ILE A 25 -10.77 -2.99 6.34
N GLU A 26 -10.91 -2.91 7.67
CA GLU A 26 -11.18 -1.66 8.36
C GLU A 26 -10.03 -0.66 8.12
N VAL A 27 -10.39 0.56 7.74
CA VAL A 27 -9.43 1.63 7.49
C VAL A 27 -9.04 2.25 8.82
N SER A 28 -7.74 2.25 9.15
CA SER A 28 -7.26 2.89 10.37
C SER A 28 -7.56 4.41 10.36
N PRO A 29 -7.81 5.04 11.51
CA PRO A 29 -8.07 6.49 11.57
C PRO A 29 -6.98 7.34 10.93
N ALA A 30 -5.71 6.93 11.05
CA ALA A 30 -4.58 7.62 10.42
C ALA A 30 -4.68 7.59 8.88
N ALA A 31 -4.87 6.39 8.30
CA ALA A 31 -5.04 6.24 6.86
C ALA A 31 -6.30 6.96 6.35
N ALA A 32 -7.37 7.03 7.15
CA ALA A 32 -8.59 7.72 6.78
C ALA A 32 -8.40 9.24 6.61
N MET A 33 -7.40 9.85 7.27
CA MET A 33 -7.06 11.26 7.05
C MET A 33 -6.37 11.45 5.69
N ASP A 34 -5.44 10.55 5.34
CA ASP A 34 -4.72 10.59 4.06
C ASP A 34 -5.65 10.37 2.85
N LEU A 35 -6.70 9.55 3.02
CA LEU A 35 -7.71 9.32 1.99
C LEU A 35 -8.59 10.54 1.68
N LYS A 36 -8.64 11.55 2.56
CA LYS A 36 -9.41 12.78 2.36
C LYS A 36 -8.62 13.87 1.61
N GLY A 37 -7.35 13.63 1.32
CA GLY A 37 -6.52 14.56 0.54
C GLY A 37 -7.07 14.77 -0.87
N ALA A 38 -6.95 15.99 -1.39
CA ALA A 38 -7.31 16.28 -2.78
C ALA A 38 -6.50 15.36 -3.73
N GLY A 39 -7.19 14.63 -4.61
CA GLY A 39 -6.58 13.70 -5.55
C GLY A 39 -6.16 12.34 -4.97
N ALA A 40 -6.33 12.08 -3.67
CA ALA A 40 -5.93 10.80 -3.06
C ALA A 40 -6.68 9.60 -3.68
N GLN A 41 -7.99 9.77 -3.91
CA GLN A 41 -8.83 8.74 -4.55
C GLN A 41 -8.45 8.48 -6.00
N GLU A 42 -8.12 9.54 -6.76
CA GLU A 42 -7.69 9.44 -8.16
C GLU A 42 -6.32 8.75 -8.25
N ALA A 43 -5.37 9.15 -7.40
CA ALA A 43 -4.05 8.54 -7.33
C ALA A 43 -4.12 7.04 -6.99
N LEU A 44 -4.94 6.66 -6.02
CA LEU A 44 -5.13 5.25 -5.65
C LEU A 44 -5.83 4.46 -6.76
N THR A 45 -6.82 5.04 -7.45
CA THR A 45 -7.49 4.41 -8.58
C THR A 45 -6.52 4.14 -9.73
N ALA A 46 -5.70 5.13 -10.07
CA ALA A 46 -4.69 5.00 -11.12
C ALA A 46 -3.58 4.00 -10.74
N LEU A 47 -3.18 3.97 -9.46
CA LEU A 47 -2.23 2.98 -8.95
C LEU A 47 -2.79 1.55 -9.07
N VAL A 48 -4.06 1.32 -8.77
CA VAL A 48 -4.70 0.01 -8.96
C VAL A 48 -4.64 -0.40 -10.43
N GLN A 49 -5.01 0.49 -11.36
CA GLN A 49 -4.96 0.20 -12.79
C GLN A 49 -3.54 -0.09 -13.31
N LEU A 50 -2.52 0.58 -12.75
CA LEU A 50 -1.12 0.32 -13.05
C LEU A 50 -0.73 -1.10 -12.60
N LEU A 51 -1.07 -1.46 -11.36
CA LEU A 51 -0.72 -2.77 -10.78
C LEU A 51 -1.48 -3.93 -11.42
N GLU A 52 -2.73 -3.73 -11.85
CA GLU A 52 -3.50 -4.73 -12.60
C GLU A 52 -2.90 -5.03 -13.98
N LYS A 53 -2.25 -4.03 -14.59
CA LYS A 53 -1.55 -4.17 -15.88
C LYS A 53 -0.09 -4.60 -15.73
N TYR A 54 0.43 -4.61 -14.50
CA TYR A 54 1.83 -4.95 -14.24
C TYR A 54 2.09 -6.42 -14.54
N SER A 55 2.92 -6.66 -15.56
CA SER A 55 3.31 -7.99 -16.03
C SER A 55 4.72 -8.40 -15.61
N GLY A 56 5.39 -7.58 -14.78
CA GLY A 56 6.71 -7.86 -14.25
C GLY A 56 6.68 -8.78 -13.03
N GLU A 57 7.85 -8.91 -12.39
CA GLU A 57 7.99 -9.71 -11.19
C GLU A 57 7.33 -9.03 -9.97
N TRP A 58 6.46 -9.74 -9.26
CA TRP A 58 5.86 -9.29 -7.99
C TRP A 58 6.86 -9.37 -6.83
N SER A 59 8.03 -8.77 -7.02
CA SER A 59 9.08 -8.56 -6.02
C SER A 59 9.07 -7.11 -5.53
N PRO A 60 9.62 -6.83 -4.32
CA PRO A 60 9.76 -5.47 -3.83
C PRO A 60 10.47 -4.54 -4.84
N GLU A 61 11.54 -5.02 -5.47
CA GLU A 61 12.36 -4.26 -6.40
C GLU A 61 11.61 -3.95 -7.70
N GLY A 62 10.84 -4.91 -8.22
CA GLY A 62 10.03 -4.75 -9.42
C GLY A 62 8.89 -3.74 -9.22
N LEU A 63 8.18 -3.86 -8.10
CA LEU A 63 7.07 -2.96 -7.75
C LEU A 63 7.56 -1.56 -7.39
N GLU A 64 8.67 -1.43 -6.67
CA GLU A 64 9.22 -0.12 -6.28
C GLU A 64 9.59 0.70 -7.53
N THR A 65 10.24 0.06 -8.51
CA THR A 65 10.59 0.71 -9.79
C THR A 65 9.31 1.17 -10.52
N CYS A 66 8.34 0.28 -10.67
CA CYS A 66 7.08 0.57 -11.36
C CYS A 66 6.31 1.74 -10.73
N ILE A 67 6.22 1.77 -9.39
CA ILE A 67 5.50 2.82 -8.66
C ILE A 67 6.26 4.15 -8.72
N LYS A 68 7.60 4.13 -8.64
CA LYS A 68 8.43 5.34 -8.77
C LYS A 68 8.33 5.96 -10.14
N ASP A 69 8.39 5.15 -11.19
CA ASP A 69 8.26 5.62 -12.58
C ASP A 69 6.92 6.32 -12.78
N TYR A 70 5.83 5.68 -12.31
CA TYR A 70 4.50 6.29 -12.33
C TYR A 70 4.45 7.61 -11.54
N ALA A 71 4.97 7.66 -10.32
CA ALA A 71 4.99 8.88 -9.52
C ALA A 71 5.82 10.01 -10.16
N GLY A 72 6.87 9.67 -10.91
CA GLY A 72 7.68 10.61 -11.69
C GLY A 72 6.89 11.27 -12.83
N THR A 73 6.00 10.53 -13.49
CA THR A 73 5.15 11.05 -14.58
C THR A 73 4.07 12.03 -14.12
N GLN A 74 3.67 11.99 -12.84
CA GLN A 74 2.65 12.87 -12.27
C GLN A 74 3.20 14.23 -11.80
N LYS A 75 4.53 14.42 -11.80
CA LYS A 75 5.21 15.66 -11.38
C LYS A 75 5.65 16.56 -12.55
N ALA A 76 5.34 16.17 -13.80
CA ALA A 76 5.66 16.91 -15.01
C ALA A 76 4.48 17.77 -15.48
#